data_AF-A0A937QIR3-F1
#
_entry.id   AF-A0A937QIR3-F1
#
_cell.length_a   1.000
_cell.length_b   1.000
_cell.length_c   1.000
_cell.angle_alpha   90.00
_cell.angle_beta   90.00
_cell.angle_gamma   90.00
#
_symmetry.space_group_name_H-M   'P 1'
#
loop_
_entity.id
_entity.type
_entity.pdbx_description
1 polymer ?
#
loop_
_entity_poly.entity_id
_entity_poly.type
_entity_poly.pdbx_seq_one_letter_code
_entity_poly.pdbx_strand_id
1 'polypeptide(L)' 'MYREVNEMPKCASCGILIPCQEVIREHHGVELAFCSDKCYRIYDTYKFPKYKDRILAAERAAASTSD' A
#
# COMPACT_ATOMS: atom_id res chain seq x y z
N MET A 1 15.49 -18.24 -0.92
CA MET A 1 14.50 -17.13 -0.74
C MET A 1 13.13 -17.77 -0.74
N TYR A 2 12.36 -17.64 0.34
CA TYR A 2 11.05 -18.30 0.46
C TYR A 2 10.03 -17.59 -0.44
N ARG A 3 9.59 -18.28 -1.49
CA ARG A 3 8.66 -17.76 -2.50
C ARG A 3 7.37 -17.23 -1.87
N GLU A 4 6.86 -17.97 -0.88
CA GLU A 4 5.65 -17.65 -0.12
C GLU A 4 5.70 -16.28 0.57
N VAL A 5 6.89 -15.80 0.98
CA VAL A 5 7.03 -14.52 1.70
C VAL A 5 7.05 -13.32 0.75
N ASN A 6 7.51 -13.50 -0.50
CA ASN A 6 7.56 -12.41 -1.48
C ASN A 6 6.21 -12.13 -2.12
N GLU A 7 5.32 -13.12 -2.13
CA GLU A 7 3.97 -13.03 -2.70
C GLU A 7 2.97 -12.43 -1.68
N MET A 8 3.37 -12.22 -0.42
CA MET A 8 2.51 -11.65 0.61
C MET A 8 2.28 -10.13 0.38
N PRO A 9 1.04 -9.65 0.60
CA PRO A 9 0.75 -8.24 0.52
C PRO A 9 1.52 -7.46 1.59
N LYS A 10 2.00 -6.28 1.21
CA LYS A 10 2.64 -5.33 2.12
C LYS A 10 1.67 -4.23 2.49
N CYS A 11 1.70 -3.79 3.75
CA CYS A 11 0.91 -2.67 4.21
C CYS A 11 1.30 -1.39 3.46
N ALA A 12 0.33 -0.77 2.78
CA ALA A 12 0.53 0.48 2.04
C ALA A 12 0.98 1.65 2.93
N SER A 13 0.70 1.59 4.24
CA SER A 13 1.16 2.59 5.20
C SER A 13 2.56 2.30 5.74
N CYS A 14 2.79 1.17 6.40
CA CYS A 14 4.05 0.93 7.13
C CYS A 14 5.04 0.00 6.42
N GLY A 15 4.65 -0.64 5.31
CA GLY A 15 5.52 -1.52 4.51
C GLY A 15 5.76 -2.91 5.09
N ILE A 16 5.20 -3.24 6.25
CA ILE A 16 5.30 -4.59 6.82
C ILE A 16 4.50 -5.60 5.99
N LEU A 17 4.98 -6.84 5.91
CA LEU A 17 4.23 -7.95 5.36
C LEU A 17 2.97 -8.21 6.19
N ILE A 18 1.86 -8.51 5.54
CA ILE A 18 0.58 -8.80 6.20
C ILE A 18 0.37 -10.31 6.23
N PRO A 19 0.51 -10.96 7.40
CA PRO A 19 0.46 -12.42 7.47
C PRO A 19 -0.93 -13.04 7.55
N CYS A 20 -1.92 -12.34 8.12
CA CYS A 20 -3.21 -12.96 8.43
C CYS A 20 -4.40 -12.03 8.24
N GLN A 21 -4.31 -10.78 8.71
CA GLN A 21 -5.43 -9.84 8.71
C GLN A 21 -5.06 -8.59 7.92
N GLU A 22 -5.70 -8.45 6.76
CA GLU A 22 -5.62 -7.26 5.93
C GLU A 22 -6.91 -6.46 6.01
N VAL A 23 -6.74 -5.14 6.03
CA VAL A 23 -7.81 -4.17 5.86
C VAL A 23 -7.65 -3.64 4.45
N ILE A 24 -8.51 -4.10 3.53
CA ILE A 24 -8.55 -3.60 2.15
C ILE A 24 -9.43 -2.35 2.12
N ARG A 25 -8.92 -1.29 1.49
CA ARG A 25 -9.64 -0.04 1.25
C ARG A 25 -9.32 0.47 -0.15
N GLU A 26 -10.33 0.97 -0.83
CA GLU A 26 -10.13 1.71 -2.07
C GLU A 26 -9.61 3.11 -1.76
N HIS A 27 -8.53 3.52 -2.45
CA HIS A 27 -7.98 4.86 -2.38
C HIS A 27 -7.59 5.29 -3.79
N HIS A 28 -8.19 6.38 -4.28
CA HIS A 28 -7.98 6.89 -5.65
C HIS A 28 -8.16 5.87 -6.78
N GLY A 29 -9.13 4.96 -6.64
CA GLY A 29 -9.41 3.92 -7.63
C GLY A 29 -8.43 2.75 -7.60
N VAL A 30 -7.58 2.66 -6.57
CA VAL A 30 -6.66 1.54 -6.34
C VAL A 30 -7.01 0.87 -5.02
N GLU A 31 -7.09 -0.45 -5.00
CA GLU A 31 -7.23 -1.20 -3.75
C GLU A 31 -5.90 -1.28 -3.01
N LEU A 32 -5.88 -0.79 -1.78
CA LEU A 32 -4.71 -0.79 -0.91
C LEU A 32 -4.94 -1.72 0.29
N ALA A 33 -3.95 -2.56 0.59
CA ALA A 33 -3.94 -3.43 1.76
C ALA A 33 -3.24 -2.74 2.95
N PHE A 34 -3.86 -2.80 4.13
CA PHE A 34 -3.30 -2.27 5.38
C PHE A 34 -3.26 -3.36 6.45
N CYS A 35 -2.23 -3.37 7.30
CA CYS A 35 -2.16 -4.31 8.42
C CYS A 35 -3.11 -3.98 9.58
N SER A 36 -3.75 -2.80 9.56
CA SER A 36 -4.72 -2.35 10.58
C SER A 36 -5.46 -1.09 10.15
N ASP A 37 -6.63 -0.83 10.76
CA ASP A 37 -7.36 0.44 10.57
C ASP A 37 -6.54 1.66 11.01
N LYS A 38 -5.64 1.50 11.99
CA LYS A 38 -4.73 2.57 12.41
C LYS A 38 -3.79 2.96 11.27
N CYS A 39 -3.26 1.98 10.54
CA CYS A 39 -2.39 2.23 9.39
C CYS A 39 -3.13 2.94 8.27
N TYR A 40 -4.39 2.56 8.01
CA TYR A 40 -5.26 3.29 7.08
C TYR A 40 -5.46 4.74 7.51
N ARG A 41 -5.85 4.99 8.77
CA ARG A 41 -6.05 6.37 9.27
C ARG A 41 -4.78 7.22 9.14
N ILE A 42 -3.61 6.69 9.49
CA ILE A 42 -2.33 7.41 9.33
C ILE A 42 -2.02 7.67 7.86
N TYR A 43 -2.31 6.69 7.00
CA TYR A 43 -2.11 6.85 5.57
C TYR A 43 -2.97 8.00 5.03
N ASP A 44 -4.27 7.94 5.28
CA ASP A 44 -5.25 8.88 4.75
C ASP A 44 -5.11 10.30 5.34
N THR A 45 -4.92 10.42 6.65
CA THR A 45 -4.87 11.73 7.33
C THR A 45 -3.51 12.43 7.28
N TYR A 46 -2.43 11.69 7.03
CA TYR A 46 -1.08 12.24 7.11
C TYR A 46 -0.19 11.87 5.93
N LYS A 47 0.05 10.58 5.68
CA LYS A 47 1.05 10.19 4.66
C LYS A 47 0.63 10.62 3.26
N PHE A 48 -0.62 10.35 2.90
CA PHE A 48 -1.11 10.69 1.60
C PHE A 48 -1.11 12.21 1.36
N PRO A 49 -1.71 13.06 2.22
CA PRO A 49 -1.63 14.51 2.05
C PRO A 49 -0.19 15.05 1.99
N LYS A 50 0.71 14.50 2.82
CA LYS A 50 2.10 14.98 2.92
C LYS A 50 2.99 14.54 1.76
N TYR A 51 2.77 13.34 1.23
CA TYR A 51 3.65 12.71 0.25
C TYR A 51 2.94 12.38 -1.07
N LYS A 52 1.76 12.97 -1.31
CA LYS A 52 0.87 12.74 -2.44
C LYS A 52 1.61 12.60 -3.76
N ASP A 53 2.41 13.61 -4.12
CA ASP A 53 3.06 13.65 -5.43
C ASP A 53 4.04 12.49 -5.63
N ARG A 54 4.73 12.07 -4.56
CA ARG A 54 5.64 10.92 -4.61
C ARG A 54 4.89 9.60 -4.71
N ILE A 55 3.77 9.48 -4.01
CA ILE A 55 2.91 8.28 -4.04
C ILE A 55 2.34 8.11 -5.46
N LEU A 56 1.71 9.16 -6.00
CA LEU A 56 1.14 9.13 -7.35
C LEU A 56 2.20 8.91 -8.44
N ALA A 57 3.40 9.47 -8.28
CA ALA A 57 4.50 9.22 -9.21
C ALA A 57 4.96 7.75 -9.17
N ALA A 58 5.04 7.14 -7.99
CA ALA A 58 5.40 5.73 -7.83
C ALA A 58 4.33 4.80 -8.43
N GLU A 59 3.04 5.12 -8.24
CA GLU A 59 1.92 4.37 -8.82
C GLU A 59 1.93 4.42 -10.36
N ARG A 60 2.17 5.60 -10.94
CA ARG A 60 2.34 5.74 -12.39
C ARG A 60 3.53 4.96 -12.92
N ALA A 61 4.65 4.97 -12.21
CA ALA A 61 5.83 4.21 -12.59
C ALA A 61 5.55 2.69 -12.57
N ALA A 62 4.87 2.20 -11.53
CA ALA A 62 4.48 0.80 -11.43
C ALA A 62 3.53 0.36 -12.57
N ALA A 63 2.58 1.23 -12.95
CA ALA A 63 1.69 0.97 -14.08
C ALA A 63 2.45 0.89 -15.42
N SER A 64 3.51 1.68 -15.61
CA SER A 64 4.30 1.70 -16.86
C SER A 64 5.28 0.54 -17.04
N THR A 65 5.57 -0.23 -15.99
CA THR A 65 6.49 -1.38 -16.03
C THR A 65 5.81 -2.73 -16.32
N SER A 66 4.53 -2.70 -16.71
CA SER A 66 3.72 -3.91 -16.96
C SER A 66 3.61 -4.30 -18.45
N ASP A 67 4.39 -3.66 -19.33
CA ASP A 67 4.50 -3.99 -20.77
C ASP A 67 5.71 -4.89 -21.06
#